data_AF-A0A2N0QNI8-F1
#
_entry.id   AF-A0A2N0QNI8-F1
#
_cell.length_a   1.000
_cell.length_b   1.000
_cell.length_c   1.000
_cell.angle_alpha   90.00
_cell.angle_beta   90.00
_cell.angle_gamma   90.00
#
_symmetry.space_group_name_H-M   'P 1'
#
loop_
_entity.id
_entity.type
_entity.pdbx_description
1 polymer ?
#
loop_
_entity_poly.entity_id
_entity_poly.type
_entity_poly.pdbx_seq_one_letter_code
_entity_poly.pdbx_strand_id
1 'polypeptide(L)'
;MLGALQKILRRKQLKKPLTTRIARQEISVKDQMFAVVDTLKGRGGKSSFDELFPYEDKSTIIVTFLSILELMKRQVVSVEQQNNFEELF
;
A
#
# COMPACT_ATOMS: atom_id res chain seq x y z
N MET A 1 -12.95 -12.88 -17.66
CA MET A 1 -12.23 -11.75 -17.02
C MET A 1 -13.15 -10.62 -16.53
N LEU A 2 -14.19 -10.21 -17.27
CA LEU A 2 -15.10 -9.12 -16.84
C LEU A 2 -16.15 -9.50 -15.78
N GLY A 3 -16.58 -10.77 -15.75
CA GLY A 3 -17.64 -11.23 -14.83
C GLY A 3 -17.20 -11.36 -13.35
N ALA A 4 -15.92 -11.66 -13.09
CA ALA A 4 -15.38 -11.76 -11.73
C ALA A 4 -15.29 -10.38 -11.05
N LEU A 5 -14.89 -9.37 -11.83
CA LEU A 5 -14.89 -7.97 -11.41
C LEU A 5 -16.31 -7.49 -11.06
N GLN A 6 -17.31 -7.79 -11.91
CA GLN A 6 -18.71 -7.47 -11.60
C GLN A 6 -19.23 -8.15 -10.33
N LYS A 7 -18.84 -9.40 -10.08
CA LYS A 7 -19.28 -10.16 -8.89
C LYS A 7 -18.69 -9.60 -7.59
N ILE A 8 -17.46 -9.11 -7.61
CA ILE A 8 -16.80 -8.43 -6.48
C ILE A 8 -17.43 -7.05 -6.24
N LEU A 9 -17.68 -6.29 -7.31
CA LEU A 9 -18.30 -4.95 -7.22
C LEU A 9 -19.74 -5.04 -6.68
N ARG A 10 -20.52 -6.05 -7.09
CA ARG A 10 -21.91 -6.24 -6.64
C ARG A 10 -22.00 -6.65 -5.17
N ARG A 11 -21.03 -7.41 -4.66
CA ARG A 11 -20.94 -7.76 -3.22
C ARG A 11 -20.56 -6.57 -2.33
N LYS A 12 -19.81 -5.58 -2.85
CA LYS A 12 -19.42 -4.36 -2.11
C LYS A 12 -20.52 -3.31 -1.99
N GLN A 13 -21.53 -3.31 -2.86
CA GLN A 13 -22.65 -2.35 -2.74
C GLN A 13 -23.59 -2.66 -1.56
N LEU A 14 -23.73 -3.93 -1.16
CA LEU A 14 -24.66 -4.35 -0.10
C LEU A 14 -24.06 -4.35 1.32
N LYS A 15 -22.75 -4.09 1.46
CA LYS A 15 -22.02 -4.05 2.75
C LYS A 15 -21.49 -2.65 3.08
N LYS A 16 -22.24 -1.58 2.76
CA LYS A 16 -21.87 -0.23 3.21
C LYS A 16 -22.44 0.03 4.62
N PRO A 17 -21.62 0.09 5.69
CA PRO A 17 -21.97 0.94 6.80
C PRO A 17 -21.75 2.40 6.37
N LEU A 18 -22.62 3.25 6.91
CA LEU A 18 -22.79 4.65 6.57
C LEU A 18 -21.49 5.46 6.72
N THR A 19 -21.28 6.29 5.71
CA THR A 19 -20.37 7.43 5.62
C THR A 19 -20.15 8.12 6.96
N THR A 20 -19.04 7.84 7.64
CA THR A 20 -18.44 8.83 8.53
C THR A 20 -17.23 9.36 7.80
N ARG A 21 -17.44 10.56 7.27
CA ARG A 21 -16.49 11.41 6.57
C ARG A 21 -15.44 11.89 7.57
N ILE A 22 -14.61 10.99 8.07
CA ILE A 22 -13.34 11.38 8.67
C ILE A 22 -12.51 11.80 7.47
N ALA A 23 -12.23 13.10 7.35
CA ALA A 23 -11.24 13.61 6.41
C ALA A 23 -9.92 12.92 6.78
N ARG A 24 -9.63 11.79 6.13
CA ARG A 24 -8.33 11.15 6.28
C ARG A 24 -7.34 12.17 5.76
N GLN A 25 -6.49 12.64 6.67
CA GLN A 25 -5.32 13.42 6.32
C GLN A 25 -4.61 12.64 5.20
N GLU A 26 -4.58 13.21 4.00
CA GLU A 26 -3.86 12.63 2.88
C GLU A 26 -2.38 12.69 3.27
N ILE A 27 -1.86 11.57 3.77
CA ILE A 27 -0.44 11.43 4.06
C ILE A 27 0.27 11.67 2.73
N SER A 28 1.17 12.66 2.70
CA SER A 28 1.90 12.94 1.47
C SER A 28 2.79 11.75 1.12
N VAL A 29 3.03 11.53 -0.18
CA VAL A 29 4.00 10.51 -0.63
C VAL A 29 5.36 10.73 0.03
N LYS A 30 5.72 11.99 0.29
CA LYS A 30 6.98 12.35 0.95
C LYS A 30 7.03 11.85 2.40
N ASP A 31 5.97 12.06 3.17
CA ASP A 31 5.90 11.59 4.56
C ASP A 31 5.88 10.06 4.62
N GLN A 32 5.19 9.43 3.66
CA GLN A 32 5.12 7.98 3.57
C GLN A 32 6.48 7.36 3.21
N MET A 33 7.30 8.00 2.36
CA MET A 33 8.67 7.56 2.12
C MET A 33 9.50 7.51 3.41
N PHE A 34 9.40 8.53 4.27
CA PHE A 34 10.10 8.53 5.55
C PHE A 34 9.60 7.40 6.46
N ALA A 35 8.28 7.22 6.55
CA ALA A 35 7.68 6.14 7.34
C ALA A 35 8.14 4.74 6.88
N VAL A 36 8.22 4.50 5.57
CA VAL A 36 8.71 3.24 4.99
C VAL A 36 10.17 3.00 5.38
N VAL A 37 11.04 4.00 5.22
CA VAL A 37 12.47 3.88 5.56
C VAL A 37 12.67 3.64 7.05
N ASP A 38 11.94 4.35 7.91
CA ASP A 38 12.02 4.15 9.36
C ASP A 38 11.52 2.77 9.78
N THR A 39 10.46 2.28 9.13
CA THR A 39 9.94 0.92 9.36
C THR A 39 10.96 -0.13 8.95
N LEU A 40 11.58 0.01 7.78
CA LEU A 40 12.64 -0.90 7.31
C LEU A 40 13.84 -0.90 8.25
N LYS A 41 14.29 0.27 8.73
CA LYS A 41 15.38 0.38 9.71
C LYS A 41 15.02 -0.31 11.04
N GLY A 42 13.80 -0.12 11.53
CA GLY A 42 13.33 -0.75 12.76
C GLY A 42 13.21 -2.28 12.68
N ARG A 43 12.97 -2.83 11.47
CA ARG A 43 12.78 -4.27 11.23
C ARG A 43 14.04 -5.01 10.75
N GLY A 44 15.20 -4.36 10.74
CA GLY A 44 16.47 -4.99 10.35
C GLY A 44 16.77 -4.98 8.85
N GLY A 45 16.13 -4.07 8.09
CA GLY A 45 16.49 -3.74 6.71
C GLY A 45 15.73 -4.49 5.62
N LYS A 46 14.88 -5.46 5.97
CA LYS A 46 14.00 -6.18 5.03
C LYS A 46 12.62 -6.34 5.64
N SER A 47 11.57 -6.14 4.86
CA SER A 47 10.18 -6.33 5.29
C SER A 47 9.31 -6.59 4.07
N SER A 48 8.24 -7.37 4.22
CA SER A 48 7.27 -7.50 3.13
C SER A 48 6.47 -6.21 2.96
N PHE A 49 5.95 -5.99 1.76
CA PHE A 49 5.14 -4.82 1.44
C PHE A 49 3.94 -4.65 2.37
N ASP A 50 3.28 -5.76 2.72
CA ASP A 50 2.10 -5.77 3.60
C ASP A 50 2.43 -5.32 5.03
N GLU A 51 3.69 -5.42 5.45
CA GLU A 51 4.15 -4.96 6.75
C GLU A 51 4.49 -3.47 6.81
N LEU A 52 4.55 -2.79 5.66
CA LEU A 52 4.90 -1.37 5.55
C LEU A 52 3.73 -0.42 5.80
N PHE A 53 2.51 -0.95 5.98
CA PHE A 53 1.33 -0.15 6.31
C PHE A 53 0.50 -0.81 7.42
N PRO A 54 0.04 -0.03 8.42
CA PRO A 54 -0.73 -0.59 9.55
C PRO A 54 -2.19 -0.89 9.21
N TYR A 55 -2.71 -0.33 8.13
CA TYR A 55 -4.11 -0.46 7.73
C TYR A 55 -4.24 -0.84 6.26
N GLU A 56 -5.06 -1.84 5.95
CA GLU A 56 -5.41 -2.28 4.59
C GLU A 56 -6.38 -1.31 3.88
N ASP A 57 -6.16 -0.01 4.03
CA ASP A 57 -6.92 0.98 3.28
C ASP A 57 -6.35 1.15 1.88
N LYS A 58 -7.24 1.15 0.87
CA LYS A 58 -6.83 1.26 -0.53
C LYS A 58 -5.98 2.51 -0.81
N SER A 59 -6.29 3.64 -0.18
CA SER A 59 -5.50 4.86 -0.38
C SER A 59 -4.10 4.72 0.22
N THR A 60 -4.01 4.16 1.44
CA THR A 60 -2.72 3.92 2.11
C THR A 60 -1.85 2.97 1.30
N ILE A 61 -2.43 1.88 0.78
CA ILE A 61 -1.73 0.92 -0.08
C ILE A 61 -1.17 1.62 -1.32
N ILE A 62 -1.97 2.43 -2.02
CA ILE A 62 -1.53 3.16 -3.21
C ILE A 62 -0.39 4.12 -2.88
N VAL A 63 -0.50 4.89 -1.79
CA VAL A 63 0.52 5.86 -1.41
C VAL A 63 1.82 5.16 -0.99
N THR A 64 1.77 4.07 -0.22
CA THR A 64 2.95 3.27 0.13
C THR A 64 3.61 2.69 -1.12
N PHE A 65 2.84 2.18 -2.06
CA PHE A 65 3.38 1.64 -3.31
C PHE A 65 4.08 2.73 -4.14
N LEU A 66 3.46 3.89 -4.32
CA LEU A 66 4.08 5.03 -5.01
C LEU A 66 5.36 5.51 -4.30
N SER A 67 5.36 5.48 -2.97
CA SER A 67 6.53 5.85 -2.16
C SER A 67 7.70 4.90 -2.39
N ILE A 68 7.44 3.59 -2.45
CA ILE A 68 8.46 2.58 -2.75
C ILE A 68 9.03 2.78 -4.17
N LEU A 69 8.18 3.00 -5.17
CA LEU A 69 8.64 3.25 -6.54
C LEU A 69 9.54 4.50 -6.63
N GLU A 70 9.20 5.57 -5.91
CA GLU A 70 10.02 6.78 -5.85
C GLU A 70 11.35 6.53 -5.09
N LEU A 71 11.34 5.73 -4.03
CA LEU A 71 12.54 5.33 -3.30
C LEU A 71 13.47 4.44 -4.14
N MET A 72 12.91 3.52 -4.94
CA MET A 72 13.66 2.71 -5.90
C MET A 72 14.32 3.58 -6.97
N LYS A 73 13.57 4.56 -7.51
CA LYS A 73 14.09 5.53 -8.49
C LYS A 73 15.28 6.33 -7.91
N ARG A 74 15.27 6.59 -6.60
CA ARG A 74 16.35 7.28 -5.88
C ARG A 74 17.46 6.34 -5.38
N GLN A 75 17.35 5.04 -5.64
CA GLN A 75 18.31 4.01 -5.19
C GLN A 75 18.44 3.94 -3.65
N VAL A 76 17.38 4.31 -2.92
CA VAL A 76 17.36 4.28 -1.43
C VAL A 76 16.94 2.90 -0.92
N VAL A 77 16.08 2.22 -1.67
CA VAL A 77 15.58 0.87 -1.35
C VAL A 77 15.75 -0.04 -2.56
N SER A 78 16.01 -1.32 -2.30
CA SER A 78 15.94 -2.38 -3.28
C SER A 78 14.67 -3.18 -3.04
N VAL A 79 14.04 -3.64 -4.10
CA VAL A 79 12.80 -4.43 -4.05
C VAL A 79 13.01 -5.75 -4.78
N GLU A 80 12.57 -6.84 -4.16
CA GLU A 80 12.58 -8.18 -4.72
C GLU A 80 11.15 -8.66 -4.94
N GLN A 81 10.80 -9.00 -6.18
CA GLN A 81 9.52 -9.64 -6.53
C GLN A 81 9.81 -10.75 -7.56
N GLN A 82 9.37 -11.97 -7.27
CA GLN A 82 9.65 -13.13 -8.13
C GLN A 82 8.77 -13.13 -9.40
N ASN A 83 7.45 -13.01 -9.24
CA ASN A 83 6.52 -12.85 -10.36
C ASN A 83 5.54 -11.69 -10.16
N ASN A 84 4.87 -11.29 -11.25
CA ASN A 84 3.82 -10.29 -11.18
C ASN A 84 2.74 -10.71 -10.17
N PHE A 85 2.35 -9.77 -9.29
CA PHE A 85 1.36 -9.96 -8.23
C PHE A 85 1.76 -10.91 -7.10
N GLU A 86 3.02 -11.36 -7.06
CA GLU A 86 3.55 -12.04 -5.89
C GLU A 86 4.01 -11.06 -4.82
N GLU A 87 4.33 -11.60 -3.67
CA GLU A 87 4.81 -10.87 -2.51
C GLU A 87 6.05 -10.03 -2.86
N LEU A 88 6.05 -8.80 -2.35
CA LEU A 88 7.07 -7.80 -2.61
C LEU A 88 7.86 -7.61 -1.33
N PHE A 89 9.18 -7.75 -1.42
CA PHE A 89 10.13 -7.63 -0.30
C PHE A 89 11.16 -6.53 -0.52
#